data_AF-A0A6J6Y9N4-F1
#
_entry.id   AF-A0A6J6Y9N4-F1
#
_cell.length_a   1.000
_cell.length_b   1.000
_cell.length_c   1.000
_cell.angle_alpha   90.00
_cell.angle_beta   90.00
_cell.angle_gamma   90.00
#
_symmetry.space_group_name_H-M   'P 1'
#
loop_
_entity.id
_entity.type
_entity.pdbx_description
1 polymer ?
#
loop_
_entity_poly.entity_id
_entity_poly.type
_entity_poly.pdbx_seq_one_letter_code
_entity_poly.pdbx_strand_id
1 'polypeptide(L)'
;MRGMWQAVAAEKDGVPLPPDSKALSTFQRIEQCGDRVTITAGGIIHDMRADGTELNGVHDVAEFDYSTPVNVVASFENGVHVLRPIGTPLEVTRERSGEQLIWNYLGTRITLERIGEADAPPPR
;
A
#
# COMPACT_ATOMS: atom_id res chain seq x y z
N MET A 1 5.71 -7.52 -5.42
CA MET A 1 4.46 -6.77 -5.70
C MET A 1 4.60 -5.72 -6.82
N ARG A 2 5.72 -5.68 -7.55
CA ARG A 2 5.98 -4.70 -8.63
C ARG A 2 4.80 -4.61 -9.60
N GLY A 3 4.35 -3.41 -9.95
CA GLY A 3 3.30 -3.14 -10.93
C GLY A 3 2.56 -1.82 -10.71
N MET A 4 1.70 -1.45 -11.66
CA MET A 4 0.63 -0.48 -11.47
C MET A 4 -0.68 -1.21 -11.14
N TRP A 5 -1.34 -0.77 -10.08
CA TRP A 5 -2.48 -1.44 -9.47
C TRP A 5 -3.66 -0.49 -9.34
N GLN A 6 -4.85 -0.95 -9.71
CA GLN A 6 -6.10 -0.20 -9.58
C GLN A 6 -7.10 -0.99 -8.75
N ALA A 7 -7.75 -0.35 -7.79
CA ALA A 7 -8.81 -0.98 -7.01
C ALA A 7 -10.01 -1.36 -7.90
N VAL A 8 -10.51 -2.57 -7.70
CA VAL A 8 -11.70 -3.11 -8.41
C VAL A 8 -12.79 -3.56 -7.44
N ALA A 9 -12.44 -3.84 -6.18
CA ALA A 9 -13.38 -4.13 -5.13
C ALA A 9 -12.85 -3.63 -3.79
N ALA A 10 -13.75 -3.24 -2.89
CA ALA A 10 -13.43 -2.88 -1.52
C ALA A 10 -14.53 -3.36 -0.59
N GLU A 11 -14.14 -3.95 0.53
CA GLU A 11 -15.05 -4.40 1.58
C GLU A 11 -14.53 -3.94 2.94
N LYS A 12 -15.45 -3.61 3.85
CA LYS A 12 -15.14 -3.31 5.23
C LYS A 12 -15.88 -4.30 6.11
N ASP A 13 -15.13 -5.04 6.93
CA ASP A 13 -15.68 -6.09 7.80
C ASP A 13 -16.57 -7.10 7.04
N GLY A 14 -16.18 -7.43 5.80
CA GLY A 14 -16.89 -8.34 4.90
C GLY A 14 -18.10 -7.74 4.16
N VAL A 15 -18.38 -6.45 4.35
CA VAL A 15 -19.46 -5.74 3.66
C VAL A 15 -18.89 -4.92 2.49
N PRO A 16 -19.36 -5.13 1.25
CA PRO A 16 -18.92 -4.34 0.11
C PRO A 16 -19.18 -2.84 0.32
N LEU A 17 -18.19 -2.01 -0.02
CA LEU A 17 -18.32 -0.56 0.02
C LEU A 17 -19.07 -0.04 -1.21
N PRO A 18 -19.72 1.15 -1.12
CA PRO A 18 -20.36 1.79 -2.27
C PRO A 18 -19.39 2.03 -3.44
N PRO A 19 -19.87 1.95 -4.70
CA PRO A 19 -19.02 2.12 -5.89
C PRO A 19 -18.27 3.46 -5.97
N ASP A 20 -18.79 4.50 -5.35
CA ASP A 20 -18.22 5.86 -5.29
C ASP A 20 -17.31 6.10 -4.08
N SER A 21 -17.03 5.06 -3.28
CA SER A 21 -16.14 5.17 -2.13
C SER A 21 -14.71 5.54 -2.54
N LYS A 22 -14.02 6.34 -1.71
CA LYS A 22 -12.60 6.69 -1.91
C LYS A 22 -11.70 5.45 -2.01
N ALA A 23 -12.08 4.35 -1.36
CA ALA A 23 -11.32 3.09 -1.46
C ALA A 23 -11.22 2.59 -2.91
N LEU A 24 -12.28 2.73 -3.72
CA LEU A 24 -12.31 2.28 -5.11
C LEU A 24 -11.64 3.24 -6.09
N SER A 25 -11.32 4.47 -5.68
CA SER A 25 -10.46 5.37 -6.48
C SER A 25 -8.96 5.12 -6.25
N THR A 26 -8.60 4.14 -5.42
CA THR A 26 -7.20 3.83 -5.11
C THR A 26 -6.44 3.35 -6.34
N PHE A 27 -5.30 3.99 -6.57
CA PHE A 27 -4.27 3.57 -7.51
C PHE A 27 -2.93 3.49 -6.78
N GLN A 28 -2.14 2.45 -7.09
CA GLN A 28 -0.81 2.27 -6.52
C GLN A 28 0.19 1.92 -7.61
N ARG A 29 1.30 2.67 -7.71
CA ARG A 29 2.49 2.24 -8.43
C ARG A 29 3.49 1.69 -7.43
N ILE A 30 3.90 0.43 -7.61
CA ILE A 30 4.82 -0.26 -6.71
C ILE A 30 6.06 -0.68 -7.49
N GLU A 31 7.22 -0.21 -7.03
CA GLU A 31 8.53 -0.69 -7.44
C GLU A 31 9.15 -1.51 -6.30
N GLN A 32 9.84 -2.60 -6.64
CA GLN A 32 10.44 -3.48 -5.65
C GLN A 32 11.73 -4.11 -6.18
N CYS A 33 12.81 -4.03 -5.40
CA CYS A 33 14.09 -4.66 -5.65
C CYS A 33 14.59 -5.33 -4.36
N GLY A 34 14.29 -6.63 -4.21
CA GLY A 34 14.53 -7.35 -2.96
C GLY A 34 13.64 -6.81 -1.83
N ASP A 35 14.28 -6.36 -0.74
CA ASP A 35 13.64 -5.76 0.43
C ASP A 35 13.36 -4.26 0.28
N ARG A 36 13.93 -3.58 -0.73
CA ARG A 36 13.62 -2.18 -1.01
C ARG A 36 12.31 -2.08 -1.80
N VAL A 37 11.40 -1.25 -1.33
CA VAL A 37 10.08 -1.04 -1.92
C VAL A 37 9.79 0.46 -1.99
N THR A 38 9.31 0.92 -3.13
CA THR A 38 8.77 2.27 -3.29
C THR A 38 7.32 2.18 -3.73
N ILE A 39 6.42 2.89 -3.05
CA ILE A 39 4.98 2.90 -3.34
C ILE A 39 4.54 4.35 -3.56
N THR A 40 4.01 4.64 -4.74
CA THR A 40 3.32 5.92 -5.03
C THR A 40 1.81 5.68 -4.99
N ALA A 41 1.12 6.32 -4.06
CA ALA A 41 -0.34 6.22 -3.90
C ALA A 41 -0.86 7.46 -3.15
N GLY A 42 -2.11 7.86 -3.39
CA GLY A 42 -2.73 8.96 -2.63
C GLY A 42 -2.03 10.31 -2.69
N GLY A 43 -1.15 10.53 -3.69
CA GLY A 43 -0.38 11.77 -3.82
C GLY A 43 0.95 11.81 -3.06
N ILE A 44 1.33 10.73 -2.36
CA ILE A 44 2.60 10.61 -1.62
C ILE A 44 3.47 9.45 -2.14
N ILE A 45 4.73 9.41 -1.69
CA ILE A 45 5.72 8.39 -2.03
C ILE A 45 6.29 7.81 -0.75
N HIS A 46 6.00 6.54 -0.48
CA HIS A 46 6.67 5.78 0.56
C HIS A 46 7.89 5.06 -0.02
N ASP A 47 9.10 5.39 0.43
CA ASP A 47 10.33 4.63 0.16
C ASP A 47 10.82 3.99 1.46
N MET A 48 11.17 2.71 1.41
CA MET A 48 11.53 1.92 2.58
C MET A 48 12.38 0.70 2.20
N ARG A 49 13.11 0.17 3.19
CA ARG A 49 13.48 -1.24 3.24
C ARG A 49 12.56 -1.98 4.20
N ALA A 50 12.07 -3.11 3.74
CA ALA A 50 11.24 -4.02 4.51
C ALA A 50 12.09 -4.99 5.35
N ASP A 51 13.01 -4.45 6.15
CA ASP A 51 13.97 -5.20 6.98
C ASP A 51 13.58 -5.29 8.47
N GLY A 52 12.41 -4.74 8.83
CA GLY A 52 11.89 -4.74 10.20
C GLY A 52 12.50 -3.68 11.12
N THR A 53 13.28 -2.73 10.58
CA THR A 53 13.87 -1.65 11.37
C THR A 53 13.14 -0.33 11.18
N GLU A 54 13.15 0.52 12.21
CA GLU A 54 12.70 1.91 12.09
C GLU A 54 13.67 2.73 11.23
N LEU A 55 14.98 2.51 11.37
CA LEU A 55 16.01 3.27 10.68
C LEU A 55 15.84 3.26 9.16
N ASN A 56 15.53 2.09 8.59
CA ASN A 56 15.32 1.93 7.15
C ASN A 56 13.83 1.88 6.74
N GLY A 57 12.94 2.15 7.69
CA GLY A 57 11.50 2.22 7.44
C GLY A 57 11.07 3.44 6.63
N VAL A 58 9.77 3.72 6.61
CA VAL A 58 9.23 4.94 5.99
C VAL A 58 9.43 6.10 6.95
N HIS A 59 9.94 7.22 6.43
CA HIS A 59 10.01 8.52 7.11
C HIS A 59 9.37 9.55 6.17
N ASP A 60 8.07 9.80 6.35
CA ASP A 60 7.25 10.54 5.38
C ASP A 60 6.23 11.45 6.12
N VAL A 61 5.24 11.96 5.40
CA VAL A 61 4.08 12.68 5.92
C VAL A 61 2.78 11.90 5.66
N ALA A 62 1.74 12.18 6.44
CA ALA A 62 0.44 11.53 6.30
C ALA A 62 -0.30 11.98 5.03
N GLU A 63 -0.93 11.03 4.32
CA GLU A 63 -1.67 11.27 3.05
C GLU A 63 -2.80 12.31 3.20
N PHE A 64 -3.40 12.42 4.39
CA PHE A 64 -4.60 13.26 4.57
C PHE A 64 -4.30 14.76 4.67
N ASP A 65 -3.07 15.16 5.02
CA ASP A 65 -2.68 16.57 5.18
C ASP A 65 -1.32 16.93 4.56
N TYR A 66 -0.58 15.94 4.05
CA TYR A 66 0.74 16.10 3.45
C TYR A 66 1.75 16.85 4.34
N SER A 67 1.59 16.83 5.66
CA SER A 67 2.43 17.59 6.58
C SER A 67 2.70 16.93 7.94
N THR A 68 1.78 16.12 8.47
CA THR A 68 1.98 15.41 9.73
C THR A 68 3.02 14.31 9.54
N PRO A 69 4.17 14.34 10.24
CA PRO A 69 5.21 13.33 10.08
C PRO A 69 4.72 11.94 10.49
N VAL A 70 5.13 10.93 9.74
CA VAL A 70 4.89 9.51 10.02
C VAL A 70 6.18 8.71 9.90
N ASN A 71 6.43 7.87 10.90
CA ASN A 71 7.50 6.88 10.88
C ASN A 71 6.87 5.49 10.89
N VAL A 72 7.28 4.60 9.98
CA VAL A 72 6.65 3.30 9.79
C VAL A 72 7.69 2.22 9.61
N VAL A 73 7.64 1.18 10.44
CA VAL A 73 8.46 -0.02 10.24
C VAL A 73 7.86 -0.86 9.13
N ALA A 74 8.68 -1.23 8.15
CA ALA A 74 8.30 -2.11 7.04
C ALA A 74 8.97 -3.48 7.19
N SER A 75 8.26 -4.55 6.85
CA SER A 75 8.79 -5.91 6.88
C SER A 75 8.11 -6.81 5.85
N PHE A 76 8.79 -7.88 5.45
CA PHE A 76 8.15 -9.01 4.78
C PHE A 76 8.00 -10.18 5.75
N GLU A 77 6.77 -10.57 6.04
CA GLU A 77 6.44 -11.67 6.93
C GLU A 77 5.69 -12.73 6.13
N ASN A 78 6.31 -13.90 5.92
CA ASN A 78 5.73 -15.00 5.13
C ASN A 78 5.26 -14.58 3.72
N GLY A 79 5.96 -13.63 3.08
CA GLY A 79 5.61 -13.09 1.76
C GLY A 79 4.57 -11.96 1.76
N VAL A 80 4.03 -11.60 2.93
CA VAL A 80 3.16 -10.44 3.13
C VAL A 80 4.01 -9.22 3.45
N HIS A 81 3.78 -8.11 2.76
CA HIS A 81 4.38 -6.82 3.09
C HIS A 81 3.58 -6.15 4.20
N VAL A 82 4.21 -5.91 5.35
CA VAL A 82 3.57 -5.39 6.55
C VAL A 82 4.19 -4.05 6.93
N LEU A 83 3.33 -3.06 7.18
CA LEU A 83 3.69 -1.74 7.67
C LEU A 83 3.07 -1.50 9.05
N ARG A 84 3.89 -1.03 9.99
CA ARG A 84 3.47 -0.71 11.37
C ARG A 84 3.90 0.71 11.73
N PRO A 85 2.98 1.70 11.69
CA PRO A 85 3.29 3.07 12.07
C PRO A 85 3.61 3.17 13.56
N ILE A 86 4.73 3.81 13.88
CA ILE A 86 5.25 3.91 15.23
C ILE A 86 4.31 4.75 16.11
N GLY A 87 4.13 4.30 17.35
CA GLY A 87 3.23 4.95 18.31
C GLY A 87 1.75 4.66 18.08
N THR A 88 1.41 3.74 17.16
CA THR A 88 0.03 3.33 16.89
C THR A 88 -0.12 1.81 16.93
N PRO A 89 -1.32 1.27 17.20
CA PRO A 89 -1.60 -0.16 17.08
C PRO A 89 -1.96 -0.58 15.64
N LEU A 90 -1.79 0.32 14.66
CA LEU A 90 -2.20 0.08 13.28
C LEU A 90 -1.25 -0.89 12.59
N GLU A 91 -1.82 -1.80 11.81
CA GLU A 91 -1.09 -2.63 10.85
C GLU A 91 -1.72 -2.47 9.47
N VAL A 92 -0.87 -2.35 8.45
CA VAL A 92 -1.27 -2.26 7.04
C VAL A 92 -0.57 -3.39 6.29
N THR A 93 -1.33 -4.24 5.60
CA THR A 93 -0.76 -5.40 4.90
C THR A 93 -1.02 -5.34 3.40
N ARG A 94 -0.05 -5.81 2.62
CA ARG A 94 -0.20 -6.04 1.18
C ARG A 94 0.32 -7.42 0.82
N GLU A 95 -0.46 -8.18 0.07
CA GLU A 95 -0.07 -9.50 -0.37
C GLU A 95 -0.55 -9.77 -1.80
N ARG A 96 0.13 -10.71 -2.47
CA ARG A 96 -0.27 -11.22 -3.78
C ARG A 96 -1.24 -12.37 -3.59
N SER A 97 -2.43 -12.25 -4.18
CA SER A 97 -3.40 -13.35 -4.28
C SER A 97 -3.62 -13.67 -5.75
N GLY A 98 -2.91 -14.68 -6.26
CA GLY A 98 -2.88 -14.99 -7.70
C GLY A 98 -2.45 -13.77 -8.52
N GLU A 99 -3.30 -13.31 -9.42
CA GLU A 99 -3.06 -12.14 -10.27
C GLU A 99 -3.39 -10.81 -9.58
N GLN A 100 -4.10 -10.82 -8.45
CA GLN A 100 -4.53 -9.64 -7.72
C GLN A 100 -3.56 -9.23 -6.60
N LEU A 101 -3.61 -7.95 -6.22
CA LEU A 101 -2.98 -7.44 -5.00
C LEU A 101 -4.09 -7.19 -3.99
N ILE A 102 -3.92 -7.71 -2.78
CA ILE A 102 -4.83 -7.43 -1.67
C ILE A 102 -4.14 -6.43 -0.75
N TRP A 103 -4.83 -5.32 -0.45
CA TRP A 103 -4.37 -4.31 0.48
C TRP A 103 -5.36 -4.19 1.64
N ASN A 104 -4.90 -4.45 2.86
CA ASN A 104 -5.71 -4.26 4.06
C ASN A 104 -5.25 -2.99 4.79
N TYR A 105 -6.19 -2.08 5.01
CA TYR A 105 -5.96 -0.82 5.70
C TYR A 105 -7.19 -0.44 6.54
N LEU A 106 -7.00 -0.25 7.85
CA LEU A 106 -8.06 0.16 8.79
C LEU A 106 -9.35 -0.68 8.68
N GLY A 107 -9.22 -2.00 8.63
CA GLY A 107 -10.34 -2.95 8.52
C GLY A 107 -11.00 -2.99 7.13
N THR A 108 -10.46 -2.26 6.16
CA THR A 108 -10.91 -2.29 4.76
C THR A 108 -9.98 -3.18 3.97
N ARG A 109 -10.53 -4.22 3.35
CA ARG A 109 -9.84 -5.05 2.35
C ARG A 109 -10.13 -4.46 0.98
N ILE A 110 -9.07 -4.10 0.26
CA ILE A 110 -9.13 -3.55 -1.09
C ILE A 110 -8.45 -4.56 -2.02
N THR A 111 -9.19 -5.01 -3.03
CA THR A 111 -8.68 -5.88 -4.08
C THR A 111 -8.30 -5.02 -5.28
N LEU A 112 -7.07 -5.16 -5.75
CA LEU A 112 -6.53 -4.42 -6.88
C LEU A 112 -6.13 -5.35 -8.02
N GLU A 113 -6.44 -4.93 -9.24
CA GLU A 113 -5.97 -5.56 -10.47
C GLU A 113 -4.72 -4.86 -10.98
N ARG A 114 -3.83 -5.64 -11.61
CA ARG A 114 -2.65 -5.11 -12.29
C ARG A 114 -3.09 -4.53 -13.62
N ILE A 115 -2.82 -3.24 -13.83
CA ILE A 115 -3.12 -2.55 -15.08
C ILE A 115 -1.87 -2.24 -15.92
N GLY A 116 -0.68 -2.57 -15.41
CA GLY A 116 0.57 -2.45 -16.14
C GLY A 116 1.80 -2.74 -15.29
N GLU A 117 2.95 -2.68 -15.94
CA GLU A 117 4.25 -2.75 -15.27
C GLU A 117 4.53 -1.45 -14.51
N ALA A 118 5.42 -1.51 -13.50
CA ALA A 118 5.70 -0.35 -12.65
C ALA A 118 6.33 0.83 -13.41
N ASP A 119 7.04 0.55 -14.49
CA ASP A 119 7.72 1.50 -15.37
C ASP A 119 6.86 1.97 -16.56
N ALA A 120 5.61 1.51 -16.65
CA ALA A 120 4.68 1.97 -17.66
C ALA A 120 4.21 3.42 -17.38
N PRO A 121 3.81 4.18 -18.42
CA PRO A 121 3.22 5.50 -18.23
C PRO A 121 1.92 5.38 -17.41
N PRO A 122 1.58 6.38 -16.57
CA PRO A 122 0.34 6.36 -15.82
C PRO A 122 -0.87 6.27 -16.77
N PRO A 123 -1.94 5.56 -16.37
CA PRO A 123 -3.18 5.53 -17.14
C PRO A 123 -3.72 6.96 -17.34
N ARG A 124 -4.21 7.24 -18.55
CA ARG A 124 -4.82 8.53 -18.91
C ARG A 124 -6.29 8.58 -18.51
#